data_AF-A0A8S3CNF0-F1
#
_entry.id   AF-A0A8S3CNF0-F1
#
_cell.length_a   1.000
_cell.length_b   1.000
_cell.length_c   1.000
_cell.angle_alpha   90.00
_cell.angle_beta   90.00
_cell.angle_gamma   90.00
#
_symmetry.space_group_name_H-M   'P 1'
#
loop_
_entity.id
_entity.type
_entity.pdbx_description
1 polymer ?
#
loop_
_entity_poly.entity_id
_entity_poly.type
_entity_poly.pdbx_seq_one_letter_code
_entity_poly.pdbx_strand_id
1 'polypeptide(L)'
;MTDILLEAPDQEEDQLDDQHENALIEIMVCCVRQAATGEYPIGRGQPNRKLTMKEQKQKEDDKKVLTDHFISTLPRLLNKYVADADKLLNLLQIPLYFNYEVYTTTRRERDLDFYLNALSDIVQRHTTAEIFDAVSKCFECICDVSFTLSNRAIAYRGNIIDNILANFNAAMGIFEEMDEADEDDLYPLLLNLRKLDAFHQCYDLGNVDLWDKIHLLFKATVDNEDMSPEIADKCFGIANRSILWGLHQLGILFDK
;
A
#
# COMPACT_ATOMS: atom_id res chain seq x y z
N MET A 1 -11.90 18.39 -9.65
CA MET A 1 -12.08 16.91 -9.60
C MET A 1 -12.26 16.47 -8.16
N THR A 2 -11.33 16.77 -7.25
CA THR A 2 -11.47 16.39 -5.83
C THR A 2 -12.68 17.02 -5.15
N ASP A 3 -13.04 18.25 -5.47
CA ASP A 3 -14.18 18.93 -4.83
C ASP A 3 -15.50 18.26 -5.22
N ILE A 4 -15.67 17.95 -6.51
CA ILE A 4 -16.79 17.12 -7.02
C ILE A 4 -16.89 15.76 -6.29
N LEU A 5 -15.74 15.17 -5.90
CA LEU A 5 -15.69 13.90 -5.17
C LEU A 5 -15.84 14.06 -3.64
N LEU A 6 -15.66 15.24 -3.07
CA LEU A 6 -15.59 15.46 -1.62
C LEU A 6 -16.74 16.27 -1.07
N GLU A 7 -17.26 17.20 -1.85
CA GLU A 7 -18.31 18.13 -1.46
C GLU A 7 -19.69 17.52 -1.77
N ALA A 8 -20.69 17.92 -0.98
CA ALA A 8 -22.07 17.57 -1.27
C ALA A 8 -22.56 18.45 -2.43
N PRO A 9 -23.39 17.91 -3.34
CA PRO A 9 -23.98 18.72 -4.41
C PRO A 9 -24.82 19.85 -3.81
N ASP A 10 -24.79 21.01 -4.47
CA ASP A 10 -25.71 22.10 -4.16
C ASP A 10 -27.16 21.71 -4.50
N GLN A 11 -28.15 22.48 -4.02
CA GLN A 11 -29.58 22.17 -4.21
C GLN A 11 -30.01 22.03 -5.68
N GLU A 12 -29.23 22.56 -6.62
CA GLU A 12 -29.48 22.53 -8.06
C GLU A 12 -28.60 21.50 -8.80
N GLU A 13 -27.70 20.79 -8.12
CA GLU A 13 -26.79 19.81 -8.72
C GLU A 13 -27.22 18.37 -8.38
N ASP A 14 -27.10 17.48 -9.37
CA ASP A 14 -27.32 16.06 -9.17
C ASP A 14 -26.10 15.43 -8.47
N GLN A 15 -26.36 14.56 -7.49
CA GLN A 15 -25.31 13.77 -6.86
C GLN A 15 -24.69 12.79 -7.87
N LEU A 16 -23.35 12.66 -7.84
CA LEU A 16 -22.69 11.59 -8.59
C LEU A 16 -23.15 10.23 -8.08
N ASP A 17 -23.51 9.35 -9.01
CA ASP A 17 -23.66 7.94 -8.69
C ASP A 17 -22.29 7.25 -8.58
N ASP A 18 -22.32 6.01 -8.11
CA ASP A 18 -21.14 5.20 -7.85
C ASP A 18 -20.28 4.95 -9.10
N GLN A 19 -20.90 4.80 -10.27
CA GLN A 19 -20.20 4.58 -11.54
C GLN A 19 -19.47 5.84 -11.99
N HIS A 20 -20.10 7.00 -11.85
CA HIS A 20 -19.47 8.27 -12.18
C HIS A 20 -18.36 8.63 -11.18
N GLU A 21 -18.51 8.33 -9.88
CA GLU A 21 -17.42 8.49 -8.90
C GLU A 21 -16.21 7.61 -9.27
N ASN A 22 -16.43 6.32 -9.59
CA ASN A 22 -15.37 5.42 -10.04
C ASN A 22 -14.64 5.95 -11.28
N ALA A 23 -15.39 6.31 -12.33
CA ALA A 23 -14.82 6.81 -13.57
C ALA A 23 -14.02 8.11 -13.35
N LEU A 24 -14.53 9.02 -12.51
CA LEU A 24 -13.84 10.27 -12.19
C LEU A 24 -12.54 10.03 -11.42
N ILE A 25 -12.52 9.08 -10.48
CA ILE A 25 -11.31 8.68 -9.76
C ILE A 25 -10.28 8.10 -10.74
N GLU A 26 -10.67 7.18 -11.62
CA GLU A 26 -9.76 6.59 -12.61
C GLU A 26 -9.17 7.64 -13.56
N ILE A 27 -10.00 8.56 -14.07
CA ILE A 27 -9.56 9.66 -14.92
C ILE A 27 -8.56 10.54 -14.15
N MET A 28 -8.89 10.91 -12.91
CA MET A 28 -8.04 11.73 -12.05
C MET A 28 -6.66 11.08 -11.83
N VAL A 29 -6.62 9.79 -11.50
CA VAL A 29 -5.37 9.03 -11.29
C VAL A 29 -4.55 8.98 -12.57
N CYS A 30 -5.20 8.76 -13.72
CA CYS A 30 -4.52 8.76 -15.02
C CYS A 30 -3.91 10.13 -15.35
N CYS A 31 -4.62 11.22 -15.07
CA CYS A 31 -4.12 12.59 -15.24
C CYS A 31 -2.92 12.85 -14.31
N VAL A 32 -2.99 12.44 -13.04
CA VAL A 32 -1.88 12.56 -12.08
C VAL A 32 -0.65 11.83 -12.60
N ARG A 33 -0.78 10.56 -12.99
CA ARG A 33 0.34 9.77 -13.53
C ARG A 33 0.96 10.46 -14.73
N GLN A 34 0.15 10.87 -15.72
CA GLN A 34 0.66 11.48 -16.94
C GLN A 34 1.36 12.82 -16.68
N ALA A 35 0.81 13.66 -15.80
CA ALA A 35 1.44 14.92 -15.41
C ALA A 35 2.77 14.68 -14.66
N ALA A 36 2.79 13.71 -13.74
CA ALA A 36 3.96 13.41 -12.91
C ALA A 36 5.07 12.65 -13.63
N THR A 37 4.77 11.87 -14.68
CA THR A 37 5.77 11.08 -15.42
C THR A 37 6.13 11.70 -16.78
N GLY A 38 5.22 12.46 -17.39
CA GLY A 38 5.34 12.93 -18.78
C GLY A 38 5.21 11.80 -19.81
N GLU A 39 4.86 10.59 -19.38
CA GLU A 39 4.77 9.41 -20.24
C GLU A 39 3.37 9.29 -20.84
N TYR A 40 3.31 8.88 -22.11
CA TYR A 40 2.06 8.53 -22.75
C TYR A 40 1.54 7.20 -22.21
N PRO A 41 0.22 6.96 -22.22
CA PRO A 41 -0.33 5.64 -21.97
C PRO A 41 0.32 4.59 -22.89
N ILE A 42 0.44 3.36 -22.41
CA ILE A 42 1.05 2.25 -23.14
C ILE A 42 0.40 2.14 -24.53
N GLY A 43 1.23 2.09 -25.58
CA GLY A 43 0.78 2.01 -26.98
C GLY A 43 0.30 3.34 -27.60
N ARG A 44 0.32 4.46 -26.87
CA ARG A 44 -0.04 5.80 -27.38
C ARG A 44 1.16 6.72 -27.57
N GLY A 45 2.32 6.35 -27.03
CA GLY A 45 3.56 7.12 -27.15
C GLY A 45 4.36 6.82 -28.42
N GLN A 46 5.19 7.78 -28.83
CA GLN A 46 6.24 7.50 -29.80
C GLN A 46 7.37 6.71 -29.11
N PRO A 47 7.86 5.61 -29.72
CA PRO A 47 8.94 4.82 -29.13
C PRO A 47 10.19 5.70 -28.94
N ASN A 48 10.80 5.62 -27.76
CA ASN A 48 12.05 6.31 -27.40
C ASN A 48 12.02 7.85 -27.50
N ARG A 49 10.85 8.50 -27.47
CA ARG A 49 10.78 9.97 -27.39
C ARG A 49 11.39 10.45 -26.07
N LYS A 50 12.40 11.30 -26.17
CA LYS A 50 12.99 12.01 -25.02
C LYS A 50 12.25 13.32 -24.78
N LEU A 51 11.99 13.63 -23.50
CA LEU A 51 11.44 14.93 -23.12
C LEU A 51 12.47 16.03 -23.35
N THR A 52 12.01 17.17 -23.88
CA THR A 52 12.79 18.39 -23.95
C THR A 52 13.03 18.95 -22.55
N MET A 53 14.04 19.81 -22.38
CA MET A 53 14.28 20.49 -21.08
C MET A 53 13.06 21.27 -20.59
N LYS A 54 12.27 21.85 -21.52
CA LYS A 54 11.04 22.57 -21.18
C LYS A 54 9.97 21.62 -20.65
N GLU A 55 9.76 20.48 -21.31
CA GLU A 55 8.81 19.45 -20.86
C GLU A 55 9.24 18.83 -19.52
N GLN A 56 10.54 18.57 -19.35
CA GLN A 56 11.06 18.07 -18.07
C GLN A 56 10.81 19.05 -16.93
N LYS A 57 11.02 20.36 -17.17
CA LYS A 57 10.72 21.38 -16.17
C LYS A 57 9.22 21.45 -15.86
N GLN A 58 8.37 21.43 -16.89
CA GLN A 58 6.92 21.44 -16.72
C GLN A 58 6.45 20.24 -15.88
N LYS A 59 6.95 19.04 -16.17
CA LYS A 59 6.68 17.82 -15.39
C LYS A 59 7.01 17.99 -13.91
N GLU A 60 8.18 18.54 -13.57
CA GLU A 60 8.56 18.76 -12.17
C GLU A 60 7.69 19.83 -11.48
N ASP A 61 7.32 20.88 -12.21
CA ASP A 61 6.43 21.94 -11.70
C ASP A 61 5.01 21.40 -11.47
N ASP A 62 4.46 20.64 -12.43
CA ASP A 62 3.16 19.96 -12.32
C ASP A 62 3.16 18.96 -11.15
N LYS A 63 4.25 18.20 -10.99
CA LYS A 63 4.44 17.25 -9.88
C LYS A 63 4.38 17.97 -8.52
N LYS A 64 4.92 19.17 -8.39
CA LYS A 64 4.82 19.96 -7.16
C LYS A 64 3.40 20.47 -6.93
N VAL A 65 2.75 21.01 -7.96
CA VAL A 65 1.37 21.54 -7.87
C VAL A 65 0.38 20.45 -7.50
N LEU A 66 0.45 19.29 -8.16
CA LEU A 66 -0.42 18.16 -7.82
C LEU A 66 -0.13 17.64 -6.40
N THR A 67 1.15 17.60 -5.98
CA THR A 67 1.47 17.13 -4.63
C THR A 67 0.89 18.09 -3.60
N ASP A 68 1.09 19.39 -3.74
CA ASP A 68 0.55 20.41 -2.83
C ASP A 68 -0.99 20.31 -2.68
N HIS A 69 -1.69 20.08 -3.80
CA HIS A 69 -3.13 19.85 -3.80
C HIS A 69 -3.53 18.57 -3.04
N PHE A 70 -2.89 17.45 -3.36
CA PHE A 70 -3.28 16.15 -2.81
C PHE A 70 -2.82 15.91 -1.36
N ILE A 71 -1.84 16.66 -0.86
CA ILE A 71 -1.45 16.64 0.56
C ILE A 71 -2.68 16.81 1.47
N SER A 72 -3.60 17.71 1.11
CA SER A 72 -4.78 18.02 1.91
C SER A 72 -6.03 17.22 1.51
N THR A 73 -6.13 16.81 0.24
CA THR A 73 -7.35 16.19 -0.30
C THR A 73 -7.29 14.66 -0.33
N LEU A 74 -6.11 14.05 -0.50
CA LEU A 74 -5.97 12.59 -0.57
C LEU A 74 -6.42 11.89 0.73
N PRO A 75 -6.02 12.33 1.94
CA PRO A 75 -6.50 11.68 3.16
C PRO A 75 -8.03 11.73 3.29
N ARG A 76 -8.65 12.83 2.86
CA ARG A 76 -10.11 12.99 2.86
C ARG A 76 -10.79 12.04 1.88
N LEU A 77 -10.23 11.87 0.68
CA LEU A 77 -10.73 10.93 -0.33
C LEU A 77 -10.63 9.49 0.17
N LEU A 78 -9.48 9.10 0.73
CA LEU A 78 -9.28 7.77 1.30
C LEU A 78 -10.28 7.48 2.42
N ASN A 79 -10.52 8.45 3.30
CA ASN A 79 -11.51 8.30 4.37
C ASN A 79 -12.96 8.23 3.83
N LYS A 80 -13.32 9.01 2.80
CA LYS A 80 -14.66 8.97 2.19
C LYS A 80 -14.93 7.60 1.56
N TYR A 81 -13.95 7.05 0.85
CA TYR A 81 -14.09 5.81 0.09
C TYR A 81 -13.49 4.59 0.80
N VAL A 82 -13.28 4.65 2.12
CA VAL A 82 -12.63 3.57 2.89
C VAL A 82 -13.38 2.24 2.84
N ALA A 83 -14.66 2.22 2.45
CA ALA A 83 -15.42 0.97 2.32
C ALA A 83 -15.30 0.34 0.92
N ASP A 84 -14.72 1.05 -0.06
CA ASP A 84 -14.71 0.65 -1.47
C ASP A 84 -13.27 0.31 -1.93
N ALA A 85 -13.01 -0.99 -2.08
CA ALA A 85 -11.67 -1.47 -2.42
C ALA A 85 -11.20 -0.98 -3.80
N ASP A 86 -12.08 -0.95 -4.80
CA ASP A 86 -11.71 -0.58 -6.17
C ASP A 86 -11.36 0.91 -6.26
N LYS A 87 -12.14 1.77 -5.60
CA LYS A 87 -11.82 3.21 -5.49
C LYS A 87 -10.51 3.44 -4.75
N LEU A 88 -10.29 2.72 -3.64
CA LEU A 88 -9.05 2.85 -2.87
C LEU A 88 -7.82 2.39 -3.64
N LEU A 89 -7.89 1.27 -4.34
CA LEU A 89 -6.77 0.79 -5.17
C LEU A 89 -6.35 1.82 -6.21
N ASN A 90 -7.30 2.56 -6.78
CA ASN A 90 -7.00 3.67 -7.67
C ASN A 90 -6.39 4.87 -6.92
N LEU A 91 -7.00 5.30 -5.81
CA LEU A 91 -6.52 6.45 -5.02
C LEU A 91 -5.12 6.23 -4.43
N LEU A 92 -4.79 5.02 -3.99
CA LEU A 92 -3.48 4.65 -3.45
C LEU A 92 -2.35 4.70 -4.49
N GLN A 93 -2.64 4.85 -5.79
CA GLN A 93 -1.61 5.07 -6.81
C GLN A 93 -1.11 6.51 -6.86
N ILE A 94 -1.96 7.49 -6.54
CA ILE A 94 -1.63 8.93 -6.52
C ILE A 94 -0.33 9.24 -5.73
N PRO A 95 -0.17 8.80 -4.48
CA PRO A 95 0.99 9.13 -3.65
C PRO A 95 2.31 8.56 -4.19
N LEU A 96 2.28 7.53 -5.05
CA LEU A 96 3.48 7.01 -5.71
C LEU A 96 4.11 8.02 -6.67
N TYR A 97 3.36 9.06 -7.04
CA TYR A 97 3.79 10.14 -7.93
C TYR A 97 4.11 11.44 -7.21
N PHE A 98 4.16 11.47 -5.88
CA PHE A 98 4.42 12.69 -5.13
C PHE A 98 5.88 13.15 -5.19
N ASN A 99 6.06 14.45 -5.00
CA ASN A 99 7.32 15.03 -4.57
C ASN A 99 7.23 15.30 -3.06
N TYR A 100 7.68 14.35 -2.23
CA TYR A 100 7.51 14.42 -0.79
C TYR A 100 8.18 15.63 -0.11
N GLU A 101 9.19 16.24 -0.74
CA GLU A 101 9.79 17.50 -0.26
C GLU A 101 8.80 18.68 -0.25
N VAL A 102 7.65 18.56 -0.92
CA VAL A 102 6.57 19.55 -0.82
C VAL A 102 6.06 19.64 0.62
N TYR A 103 6.01 18.55 1.40
CA TYR A 103 5.57 18.57 2.80
C TYR A 103 6.41 19.51 3.68
N THR A 104 7.73 19.53 3.49
CA THR A 104 8.66 20.37 4.26
C THR A 104 8.72 21.78 3.71
N THR A 105 8.82 21.92 2.38
CA THR A 105 8.95 23.24 1.74
C THR A 105 7.71 24.11 1.90
N THR A 106 6.52 23.51 2.02
CA THR A 106 5.24 24.22 2.25
C THR A 106 4.79 24.20 3.72
N ARG A 107 5.58 23.62 4.64
CA ARG A 107 5.29 23.53 6.08
C ARG A 107 3.97 22.81 6.41
N ARG A 108 3.75 21.70 5.70
CA ARG A 108 2.56 20.83 5.78
C ARG A 108 2.88 19.52 6.52
N GLU A 109 3.88 19.49 7.39
CA GLU A 109 4.36 18.26 8.01
C GLU A 109 3.29 17.54 8.85
N ARG A 110 2.28 18.27 9.34
CA ARG A 110 1.13 17.67 10.05
C ARG A 110 0.15 16.96 9.09
N ASP A 111 0.06 17.41 7.85
CA ASP A 111 -0.81 16.78 6.86
C ASP A 111 -0.31 15.38 6.49
N LEU A 112 1.00 15.14 6.62
CA LEU A 112 1.57 13.80 6.50
C LEU A 112 0.98 12.85 7.56
N ASP A 113 0.74 13.32 8.78
CA ASP A 113 0.15 12.48 9.82
C ASP A 113 -1.30 12.10 9.47
N PHE A 114 -2.09 12.98 8.84
CA PHE A 114 -3.43 12.61 8.36
C PHE A 114 -3.37 11.50 7.31
N TYR A 115 -2.41 11.58 6.39
CA TYR A 115 -2.22 10.56 5.38
C TYR A 115 -1.77 9.21 5.97
N LEU A 116 -0.76 9.22 6.87
CA LEU A 116 -0.27 8.00 7.51
C LEU A 116 -1.33 7.34 8.41
N ASN A 117 -2.17 8.13 9.06
CA ASN A 117 -3.33 7.62 9.81
C ASN A 117 -4.37 6.98 8.87
N ALA A 118 -4.67 7.59 7.73
CA ALA A 118 -5.59 7.01 6.74
C ALA A 118 -5.07 5.65 6.22
N LEU A 119 -3.77 5.54 5.91
CA LEU A 119 -3.17 4.25 5.53
C LEU A 119 -3.27 3.20 6.64
N SER A 120 -3.06 3.61 7.90
CA SER A 120 -3.17 2.71 9.06
C SER A 120 -4.60 2.20 9.24
N ASP A 121 -5.59 3.08 9.10
CA ASP A 121 -7.02 2.72 9.18
C ASP A 121 -7.45 1.78 8.04
N ILE A 122 -6.96 2.00 6.82
CA ILE A 122 -7.17 1.09 5.68
C ILE A 122 -6.66 -0.32 6.00
N VAL A 123 -5.44 -0.46 6.53
CA VAL A 123 -4.89 -1.78 6.89
C VAL A 123 -5.71 -2.48 7.99
N GLN A 124 -6.36 -1.72 8.86
CA GLN A 124 -7.22 -2.27 9.91
C GLN A 124 -8.58 -2.74 9.36
N ARG A 125 -9.18 -2.00 8.41
CA ARG A 125 -10.55 -2.24 7.93
C ARG A 125 -10.66 -3.19 6.75
N HIS A 126 -9.62 -3.29 5.93
CA HIS A 126 -9.64 -4.15 4.74
C HIS A 126 -9.15 -5.56 5.02
N THR A 127 -9.45 -6.43 4.07
CA THR A 127 -9.23 -7.89 4.16
C THR A 127 -8.56 -8.48 2.92
N THR A 128 -8.42 -7.70 1.85
CA THR A 128 -7.92 -8.11 0.53
C THR A 128 -6.43 -7.82 0.38
N ALA A 129 -5.70 -8.76 -0.22
CA ALA A 129 -4.24 -8.68 -0.37
C ALA A 129 -3.81 -7.47 -1.22
N GLU A 130 -4.57 -7.14 -2.26
CA GLU A 130 -4.28 -6.05 -3.20
C GLU A 130 -4.24 -4.69 -2.50
N ILE A 131 -5.12 -4.48 -1.52
CA ILE A 131 -5.14 -3.26 -0.71
C ILE A 131 -3.88 -3.19 0.15
N PHE A 132 -3.50 -4.29 0.80
CA PHE A 132 -2.29 -4.33 1.61
C PHE A 132 -1.04 -4.11 0.77
N ASP A 133 -0.97 -4.67 -0.44
CA ASP A 133 0.12 -4.43 -1.39
C ASP A 133 0.21 -2.95 -1.79
N ALA A 134 -0.93 -2.34 -2.09
CA ALA A 134 -0.99 -0.92 -2.45
C ALA A 134 -0.54 -0.02 -1.29
N VAL A 135 -0.99 -0.31 -0.06
CA VAL A 135 -0.55 0.44 1.13
C VAL A 135 0.93 0.21 1.43
N SER A 136 1.43 -1.02 1.31
CA SER A 136 2.84 -1.36 1.49
C SER A 136 3.72 -0.55 0.53
N LYS A 137 3.37 -0.49 -0.76
CA LYS A 137 4.06 0.36 -1.75
C LYS A 137 4.00 1.85 -1.42
N CYS A 138 2.89 2.34 -0.87
CA CYS A 138 2.81 3.72 -0.40
C CYS A 138 3.84 3.99 0.70
N PHE A 139 3.92 3.14 1.72
CA PHE A 139 4.93 3.27 2.76
C PHE A 139 6.35 3.14 2.19
N GLU A 140 6.58 2.34 1.14
CA GLU A 140 7.90 2.15 0.53
C GLU A 140 8.40 3.47 -0.05
N CYS A 141 7.53 4.19 -0.77
CA CYS A 141 7.85 5.50 -1.31
C CYS A 141 8.10 6.55 -0.22
N ILE A 142 7.33 6.56 0.87
CA ILE A 142 7.45 7.60 1.92
C ILE A 142 8.62 7.30 2.87
N CYS A 143 8.99 6.04 3.05
CA CYS A 143 10.12 5.65 3.91
C CYS A 143 11.50 5.84 3.24
N ASP A 144 11.57 6.43 2.05
CA ASP A 144 12.83 6.71 1.36
C ASP A 144 13.74 7.59 2.23
N VAL A 145 15.00 7.18 2.40
CA VAL A 145 15.99 7.85 3.25
C VAL A 145 16.28 9.28 2.78
N SER A 146 16.08 9.58 1.50
CA SER A 146 16.22 10.92 0.93
C SER A 146 15.13 11.89 1.41
N PHE A 147 13.98 11.39 1.87
CA PHE A 147 12.90 12.22 2.37
C PHE A 147 13.11 12.58 3.85
N THR A 148 13.09 13.88 4.13
CA THR A 148 13.36 14.44 5.47
C THR A 148 12.42 13.92 6.57
N LEU A 149 11.15 13.58 6.26
CA LEU A 149 10.17 13.11 7.25
C LEU A 149 10.00 11.59 7.25
N SER A 150 10.86 10.84 6.55
CA SER A 150 10.79 9.37 6.45
C SER A 150 10.70 8.66 7.80
N ASN A 151 11.43 9.13 8.82
CA ASN A 151 11.36 8.58 10.18
C ASN A 151 9.95 8.56 10.79
N ARG A 152 9.07 9.51 10.42
CA ARG A 152 7.68 9.49 10.86
C ARG A 152 6.93 8.33 10.23
N ALA A 153 7.04 8.17 8.91
CA ALA A 153 6.41 7.06 8.19
C ALA A 153 6.94 5.70 8.64
N ILE A 154 8.25 5.60 8.91
CA ILE A 154 8.88 4.39 9.45
C ILE A 154 8.27 4.00 10.80
N ALA A 155 8.00 4.96 11.69
CA ALA A 155 7.37 4.68 12.98
C ALA A 155 5.93 4.16 12.82
N TYR A 156 5.12 4.77 11.94
CA TYR A 156 3.77 4.29 11.63
C TYR A 156 3.80 2.88 11.03
N ARG A 157 4.68 2.63 10.05
CA ARG A 157 4.87 1.31 9.45
C ARG A 157 5.27 0.27 10.50
N GLY A 158 6.20 0.61 11.39
CA GLY A 158 6.62 -0.25 12.50
C GLY A 158 5.44 -0.66 13.38
N ASN A 159 4.63 0.31 13.82
CA ASN A 159 3.43 0.04 14.61
C ASN A 159 2.41 -0.85 13.87
N ILE A 160 2.25 -0.67 12.55
CA ILE A 160 1.37 -1.54 11.74
C ILE A 160 1.91 -2.97 11.75
N ILE A 161 3.20 -3.16 11.48
CA ILE A 161 3.85 -4.47 11.45
C ILE A 161 3.77 -5.15 12.83
N ASP A 162 4.06 -4.43 13.91
CA ASP A 162 3.98 -4.95 15.28
C ASP A 162 2.56 -5.45 15.61
N ASN A 163 1.53 -4.69 15.20
CA ASN A 163 0.13 -5.11 15.37
C ASN A 163 -0.22 -6.34 14.53
N ILE A 164 0.23 -6.41 13.27
CA ILE A 164 0.02 -7.59 12.41
C ILE A 164 0.67 -8.82 13.05
N LEU A 165 1.90 -8.68 13.54
CA LEU A 165 2.63 -9.78 14.19
C LEU A 165 1.97 -10.22 15.48
N ALA A 166 1.52 -9.29 16.32
CA ALA A 166 0.79 -9.62 17.54
C ALA A 166 -0.48 -10.42 17.23
N ASN A 167 -1.26 -9.98 16.24
CA ASN A 167 -2.49 -10.66 15.83
C ASN A 167 -2.21 -12.02 15.17
N PHE A 168 -1.18 -12.12 14.33
CA PHE A 168 -0.73 -13.38 13.73
C PHE A 168 -0.32 -14.38 14.81
N ASN A 169 0.47 -13.95 15.79
CA ASN A 169 0.93 -14.82 16.88
C ASN A 169 -0.23 -15.29 17.77
N ALA A 170 -1.21 -14.42 18.03
CA ALA A 170 -2.41 -14.81 18.76
C ALA A 170 -3.23 -15.86 17.97
N ALA A 171 -3.42 -15.65 16.67
CA ALA A 171 -4.13 -16.60 15.80
C ALA A 171 -3.38 -17.93 15.67
N MET A 172 -2.04 -17.90 15.57
CA MET A 172 -1.20 -19.10 15.59
C MET A 172 -1.35 -19.90 16.89
N GLY A 173 -1.38 -19.23 18.05
CA GLY A 173 -1.56 -19.90 19.34
C GLY A 173 -2.90 -20.63 19.43
N ILE A 174 -3.97 -20.04 18.90
CA ILE A 174 -5.28 -20.69 18.82
C ILE A 174 -5.21 -21.90 17.89
N PHE A 175 -4.66 -21.73 16.69
CA PHE A 175 -4.51 -22.80 15.70
C PHE A 175 -3.72 -24.01 16.23
N GLU A 176 -2.65 -23.79 16.99
CA GLU A 176 -1.83 -24.86 17.57
C GLU A 176 -2.57 -25.67 18.65
N GLU A 177 -3.60 -25.10 19.27
CA GLU A 177 -4.43 -25.77 20.29
C GLU A 177 -5.64 -26.50 19.67
N MET A 178 -5.90 -26.31 18.38
CA MET A 178 -7.05 -26.90 17.68
C MET A 178 -6.72 -28.26 17.08
N ASP A 179 -7.61 -29.23 17.28
CA ASP A 179 -7.51 -30.55 16.64
C ASP A 179 -7.98 -30.50 15.17
N GLU A 180 -9.04 -29.74 14.91
CA GLU A 180 -9.61 -29.48 13.58
C GLU A 180 -10.01 -27.99 13.52
N ALA A 181 -9.77 -27.33 12.39
CA ALA A 181 -10.11 -25.92 12.18
C ALA A 181 -10.87 -25.76 10.86
N ASP A 182 -11.98 -25.02 10.89
CA ASP A 182 -12.73 -24.68 9.69
C ASP A 182 -12.23 -23.37 9.05
N GLU A 183 -12.88 -22.93 7.96
CA GLU A 183 -12.49 -21.72 7.24
C GLU A 183 -12.64 -20.44 8.09
N ASP A 184 -13.65 -20.37 8.96
CA ASP A 184 -13.89 -19.21 9.81
C ASP A 184 -12.85 -19.13 10.94
N ASP A 185 -12.46 -20.28 11.49
CA ASP A 185 -11.38 -20.37 12.49
C ASP A 185 -10.02 -19.96 11.92
N LEU A 186 -9.77 -20.29 10.65
CA LEU A 186 -8.52 -19.97 9.95
C LEU A 186 -8.49 -18.56 9.35
N TYR A 187 -9.65 -17.89 9.27
CA TYR A 187 -9.74 -16.56 8.68
C TYR A 187 -8.81 -15.51 9.34
N PRO A 188 -8.70 -15.40 10.68
CA PRO A 188 -7.75 -14.47 11.30
C PRO A 188 -6.29 -14.77 10.93
N LEU A 189 -5.96 -16.06 10.75
CA LEU A 189 -4.65 -16.52 10.33
C LEU A 189 -4.36 -16.06 8.90
N LEU A 190 -5.27 -16.37 7.97
CA LEU A 190 -5.18 -15.98 6.56
C LEU A 190 -5.11 -14.46 6.40
N LEU A 191 -5.93 -13.70 7.14
CA LEU A 191 -5.93 -12.24 7.09
C LEU A 191 -4.58 -11.65 7.48
N ASN A 192 -3.96 -12.15 8.55
CA ASN A 192 -2.65 -11.66 8.96
C ASN A 192 -1.52 -12.16 8.04
N LEU A 193 -1.64 -13.36 7.47
CA LEU A 193 -0.72 -13.83 6.43
C LEU A 193 -0.76 -12.93 5.19
N ARG A 194 -1.95 -12.53 4.70
CA ARG A 194 -2.08 -11.55 3.60
C ARG A 194 -1.36 -10.24 3.90
N LYS A 195 -1.51 -9.72 5.12
CA LYS A 195 -0.84 -8.47 5.56
C LYS A 195 0.67 -8.65 5.65
N LEU A 196 1.15 -9.73 6.27
CA LEU A 196 2.58 -10.03 6.36
C LEU A 196 3.22 -10.18 4.99
N ASP A 197 2.56 -10.92 4.10
CA ASP A 197 3.04 -11.19 2.75
C ASP A 197 3.20 -9.89 1.94
N ALA A 198 2.22 -8.99 2.01
CA ALA A 198 2.24 -7.68 1.36
C ALA A 198 3.33 -6.74 1.92
N PHE A 199 3.51 -6.68 3.23
CA PHE A 199 4.54 -5.83 3.85
C PHE A 199 5.95 -6.42 3.64
N HIS A 200 6.11 -7.74 3.72
CA HIS A 200 7.40 -8.40 3.50
C HIS A 200 7.90 -8.30 2.06
N GLN A 201 7.01 -7.94 1.11
CA GLN A 201 7.41 -7.62 -0.27
C GLN A 201 8.29 -6.39 -0.36
N CYS A 202 8.00 -5.37 0.43
CA CYS A 202 8.68 -4.08 0.39
C CYS A 202 9.71 -3.94 1.52
N TYR A 203 9.62 -4.76 2.58
CA TYR A 203 10.44 -4.62 3.78
C TYR A 203 11.00 -5.94 4.26
N ASP A 204 12.24 -5.89 4.75
CA ASP A 204 12.89 -7.01 5.40
C ASP A 204 12.31 -7.24 6.81
N LEU A 205 11.46 -8.27 6.94
CA LEU A 205 10.99 -8.78 8.24
C LEU A 205 11.87 -9.92 8.78
N GLY A 206 13.08 -10.13 8.28
CA GLY A 206 13.97 -11.25 8.65
C GLY A 206 14.40 -11.27 10.13
N ASN A 207 14.26 -10.15 10.84
CA ASN A 207 14.47 -10.08 12.29
C ASN A 207 13.29 -10.61 13.10
N VAL A 208 12.22 -11.03 12.44
CA VAL A 208 11.01 -11.57 13.06
C VAL A 208 11.01 -13.08 12.93
N ASP A 209 10.76 -13.76 14.05
CA ASP A 209 10.69 -15.22 14.11
C ASP A 209 9.39 -15.76 13.47
N LEU A 210 9.38 -15.80 12.14
CA LEU A 210 8.27 -16.29 11.31
C LEU A 210 8.51 -17.68 10.75
N TRP A 211 9.77 -18.10 10.58
CA TRP A 211 10.11 -19.29 9.78
C TRP A 211 9.42 -20.56 10.28
N ASP A 212 9.54 -20.85 11.57
CA ASP A 212 8.99 -22.08 12.14
C ASP A 212 7.46 -22.12 12.05
N LYS A 213 6.80 -20.97 12.26
CA LYS A 213 5.33 -20.83 12.15
C LYS A 213 4.85 -20.98 10.72
N ILE A 214 5.56 -20.36 9.77
CA ILE A 214 5.25 -20.48 8.34
C ILE A 214 5.45 -21.92 7.86
N HIS A 215 6.51 -22.59 8.31
CA HIS A 215 6.74 -24.00 8.01
C HIS A 215 5.66 -24.91 8.60
N LEU A 216 5.24 -24.66 9.85
CA LEU A 216 4.15 -25.39 10.50
C LEU A 216 2.84 -25.26 9.71
N LEU A 217 2.44 -24.04 9.38
CA LEU A 217 1.23 -23.78 8.58
C LEU A 217 1.32 -24.43 7.20
N PHE A 218 2.46 -24.29 6.51
CA PHE A 218 2.65 -24.91 5.20
C PHE A 218 2.51 -26.44 5.27
N LYS A 219 3.07 -27.08 6.30
CA LYS A 219 2.89 -28.51 6.51
C LYS A 219 1.42 -28.87 6.75
N ALA A 220 0.72 -28.09 7.58
CA ALA A 220 -0.71 -28.30 7.84
C ALA A 220 -1.55 -28.22 6.55
N THR A 221 -1.24 -27.29 5.64
CA THR A 221 -1.93 -27.20 4.33
C THR A 221 -1.67 -28.41 3.41
N VAL A 222 -0.54 -29.09 3.59
CA VAL A 222 -0.21 -30.30 2.81
C VAL A 222 -0.90 -31.53 3.40
N ASP A 223 -1.00 -31.58 4.72
CA ASP A 223 -1.59 -32.72 5.45
C ASP A 223 -3.14 -32.65 5.50
N ASN A 224 -3.74 -31.46 5.30
CA ASN A 224 -5.18 -31.23 5.32
C ASN A 224 -5.69 -30.64 3.98
N GLU A 225 -6.35 -31.47 3.17
CA GLU A 225 -6.88 -31.07 1.86
C GLU A 225 -8.02 -30.04 1.92
N ASP A 226 -8.69 -29.91 3.07
CA ASP A 226 -9.80 -28.97 3.27
C ASP A 226 -9.30 -27.55 3.67
N MET A 227 -8.01 -27.40 3.97
CA MET A 227 -7.44 -26.10 4.32
C MET A 227 -7.33 -25.20 3.08
N SER A 228 -7.64 -23.91 3.25
CA SER A 228 -7.61 -22.94 2.15
C SER A 228 -6.25 -22.93 1.42
N PRO A 229 -6.22 -23.16 0.09
CA PRO A 229 -4.98 -23.11 -0.70
C PRO A 229 -4.26 -21.75 -0.63
N GLU A 230 -4.99 -20.69 -0.28
CA GLU A 230 -4.42 -19.36 -0.13
C GLU A 230 -3.47 -19.26 1.06
N ILE A 231 -3.70 -20.03 2.14
CA ILE A 231 -2.76 -20.08 3.27
C ILE A 231 -1.39 -20.59 2.78
N ALA A 232 -1.38 -21.66 1.99
CA ALA A 232 -0.16 -22.21 1.41
C ALA A 232 0.55 -21.20 0.49
N ASP A 233 -0.22 -20.49 -0.34
CA ASP A 233 0.30 -19.41 -1.21
C ASP A 233 0.99 -18.31 -0.40
N LYS A 234 0.35 -17.80 0.66
CA LYS A 234 0.94 -16.77 1.52
C LYS A 234 2.14 -17.27 2.31
N CYS A 235 2.10 -18.50 2.82
CA CYS A 235 3.26 -19.11 3.47
C CYS A 235 4.45 -19.20 2.51
N PHE A 236 4.22 -19.64 1.27
CA PHE A 236 5.26 -19.71 0.24
C PHE A 236 5.80 -18.32 -0.13
N GLY A 237 4.91 -17.34 -0.33
CA GLY A 237 5.28 -15.95 -0.59
C GLY A 237 6.21 -15.37 0.48
N ILE A 238 5.83 -15.53 1.75
CA ILE A 238 6.62 -15.07 2.90
C ILE A 238 7.98 -15.78 2.94
N ALA A 239 8.01 -17.12 2.82
CA ALA A 239 9.25 -17.89 2.85
C ALA A 239 10.22 -17.48 1.72
N ASN A 240 9.70 -17.33 0.50
CA ASN A 240 10.47 -16.89 -0.66
C ASN A 240 11.09 -15.49 -0.42
N ARG A 241 10.30 -14.53 0.07
CA ARG A 241 10.78 -13.18 0.39
C ARG A 241 11.83 -13.19 1.50
N SER A 242 11.67 -14.01 2.55
CA SER A 242 12.67 -14.15 3.61
C SER A 242 14.03 -14.61 3.07
N ILE A 243 14.02 -15.55 2.12
CA ILE A 243 15.24 -16.01 1.44
C ILE A 243 15.83 -14.88 0.59
N LEU A 244 15.02 -14.17 -0.19
CA LEU A 244 15.48 -13.06 -1.03
C LEU A 244 16.10 -11.92 -0.21
N TRP A 245 15.48 -11.54 0.91
CA TRP A 245 16.05 -10.56 1.84
C TRP A 245 17.36 -11.04 2.46
N GLY A 246 17.42 -12.29 2.92
CA GLY A 246 18.66 -12.89 3.43
C GLY A 246 19.79 -12.88 2.40
N LEU A 247 19.48 -13.20 1.14
CA LEU A 247 20.44 -13.11 0.03
C LEU A 247 20.89 -11.68 -0.24
N HIS A 248 19.98 -10.70 -0.18
CA HIS A 248 20.32 -9.30 -0.34
C HIS A 248 21.30 -8.82 0.76
N GLN A 249 21.05 -9.19 2.03
CA GLN A 249 21.94 -8.86 3.14
C GLN A 249 23.32 -9.49 2.99
N LEU A 250 23.38 -10.76 2.55
CA LEU A 250 24.67 -11.41 2.25
C LEU A 250 25.41 -10.71 1.11
N GLY A 251 24.72 -10.31 0.04
CA GLY A 251 25.31 -9.57 -1.07
C GLY A 251 25.98 -8.27 -0.61
N ILE A 252 25.30 -7.49 0.24
CA ILE A 252 25.85 -6.25 0.83
C ILE A 252 27.13 -6.53 1.65
N LEU A 253 27.23 -7.69 2.30
CA LEU A 253 28.43 -8.06 3.06
C LEU A 253 29.60 -8.46 2.16
N PHE A 254 29.35 -9.03 0.98
CA PHE A 254 30.39 -9.44 0.04
C PHE A 254 30.89 -8.29 -0.86
N ASP A 255 30.11 -7.22 -1.03
CA ASP A 255 30.50 -6.01 -1.76
C ASP A 255 31.27 -4.98 -0.89
N LYS A 256 31.50 -5.28 0.40
CA LYS A 256 32.33 -4.49 1.33
C LYS A 256 33.71 -5.11 1.54
#